data_AF-A0A379ZXM6-F1
#
_entry.id   AF-A0A379ZXM6-F1
#
_cell.length_a   1.000
_cell.length_b   1.000
_cell.length_c   1.000
_cell.angle_alpha   90.00
_cell.angle_beta   90.00
_cell.angle_gamma   90.00
#
_symmetry.space_group_name_H-M   'P 1'
#
loop_
_entity.id
_entity.type
_entity.pdbx_description
1 polymer ?
#
loop_
_entity_poly.entity_id
_entity_poly.type
_entity_poly.pdbx_seq_one_letter_code
_entity_poly.pdbx_strand_id
1 'polypeptide(L)'
;MLHLKNITAGNPKTAEQYQLTKQYDVTWLFSEDGKNWYEEQKNFASDTIKMVYTGDGRVVWVGKDVTGIEPRNASVIEVPDITANRRITAPGYWFYRNDEFVFDYRLKAEDERDALLAQVSARTGEWEEDLLLGLISDEDKEKLKAYRIYAKSLQAMDFSTITDKATYNAINWPERPDAAA
;
A
#
# COMPACT_ATOMS: atom_id res chain seq x y z
N MET A 1 24.04 7.95 4.49
CA MET A 1 23.01 7.04 3.98
C MET A 1 22.50 7.60 2.68
N LEU A 2 22.31 6.74 1.68
CA LEU A 2 21.90 7.14 0.33
C LEU A 2 20.43 7.47 0.24
N HIS A 3 20.11 8.46 -0.58
CA HIS A 3 18.73 8.81 -0.96
C HIS A 3 18.71 9.20 -2.43
N LEU A 4 18.12 8.34 -3.25
CA LEU A 4 17.96 8.51 -4.69
C LEU A 4 16.48 8.84 -4.95
N LYS A 5 16.19 10.10 -5.24
CA LYS A 5 14.82 10.59 -5.43
C LYS A 5 14.41 10.56 -6.89
N ASN A 6 13.13 10.30 -7.14
CA ASN A 6 12.45 10.43 -8.43
C ASN A 6 13.22 9.77 -9.59
N ILE A 7 13.52 8.48 -9.43
CA ILE A 7 14.29 7.70 -10.40
C ILE A 7 13.45 7.51 -11.66
N THR A 8 13.98 7.96 -12.80
CA THR A 8 13.33 7.86 -14.11
C THR A 8 14.28 7.24 -15.14
N ALA A 9 13.70 6.69 -16.21
CA ALA A 9 14.50 6.22 -17.34
C ALA A 9 15.10 7.41 -18.09
N GLY A 10 16.37 7.29 -18.48
CA GLY A 10 17.08 8.33 -19.22
C GLY A 10 18.02 7.75 -20.26
N ASN A 11 18.49 8.62 -21.15
CA ASN A 11 19.48 8.25 -22.15
C ASN A 11 20.84 7.93 -21.50
N PRO A 12 21.65 7.06 -22.12
CA PRO A 12 23.03 6.82 -21.68
C PRO A 12 23.82 8.14 -21.67
N LYS A 13 24.61 8.35 -20.61
CA LYS A 13 25.43 9.55 -20.40
C LYS A 13 26.92 9.33 -20.69
N THR A 14 27.36 8.07 -20.80
CA THR A 14 28.76 7.72 -21.11
C THR A 14 28.86 6.87 -22.38
N ALA A 15 30.06 6.84 -22.98
CA ALA A 15 30.31 5.99 -24.15
C ALA A 15 30.10 4.50 -23.84
N GLU A 16 30.47 4.05 -22.64
CA GLU A 16 30.24 2.68 -22.18
C GLU A 16 28.74 2.38 -22.07
N GLN A 17 27.98 3.26 -21.41
CA GLN A 17 26.53 3.12 -21.30
C GLN A 17 25.86 3.06 -22.68
N TYR A 18 26.34 3.86 -23.63
CA TYR A 18 25.86 3.85 -25.02
C TYR A 18 26.15 2.52 -25.72
N GLN A 19 27.36 1.96 -25.59
CA GLN A 19 27.67 0.65 -26.19
C GLN A 19 26.82 -0.46 -25.58
N LEU A 20 26.64 -0.45 -24.26
CA LEU A 20 25.81 -1.43 -23.55
C LEU A 20 24.35 -1.34 -23.98
N THR A 21 23.77 -0.14 -24.12
CA THR A 21 22.42 0.01 -24.67
C THR A 21 22.34 -0.51 -26.10
N LYS A 22 23.32 -0.20 -26.97
CA LYS A 22 23.33 -0.70 -28.35
C LYS A 22 23.41 -2.23 -28.44
N GLN A 23 24.13 -2.87 -27.52
CA GLN A 23 24.38 -4.31 -27.54
C GLN A 23 23.31 -5.13 -26.82
N TYR A 24 22.76 -4.62 -25.72
CA TYR A 24 21.90 -5.37 -24.80
C TYR A 24 20.56 -4.68 -24.49
N ASP A 25 20.26 -3.56 -25.15
CA ASP A 25 19.04 -2.76 -24.94
C ASP A 25 18.83 -2.32 -23.48
N VAL A 26 19.94 -2.00 -22.80
CA VAL A 26 19.94 -1.58 -21.39
C VAL A 26 19.14 -0.28 -21.22
N THR A 27 18.14 -0.32 -20.34
CA THR A 27 17.44 0.86 -19.84
C THR A 27 18.19 1.45 -18.64
N TRP A 28 18.66 2.68 -18.79
CA TRP A 28 19.37 3.39 -17.72
C TRP A 28 18.41 4.17 -16.84
N LEU A 29 18.59 4.05 -15.53
CA LEU A 29 17.79 4.74 -14.53
C LEU A 29 18.62 5.80 -13.84
N PHE A 30 18.06 7.00 -13.70
CA PHE A 30 18.71 8.13 -13.06
C PHE A 30 17.80 8.78 -12.03
N SER A 31 18.35 9.10 -10.87
CA SER A 31 17.70 9.97 -9.88
C SER A 31 17.60 11.42 -10.37
N GLU A 32 16.82 12.25 -9.68
CA GLU A 32 16.64 13.67 -10.00
C GLU A 32 17.94 14.49 -9.97
N ASP A 33 18.89 14.10 -9.11
CA ASP A 33 20.22 14.70 -9.04
C ASP A 33 21.20 14.10 -10.07
N GLY A 34 20.70 13.22 -10.95
CA GLY A 34 21.40 12.71 -12.12
C GLY A 34 22.30 11.50 -11.88
N LYS A 35 22.31 10.93 -10.68
CA LYS A 35 23.08 9.71 -10.35
C LYS A 35 22.46 8.49 -11.01
N ASN A 36 23.31 7.58 -11.48
CA ASN A 36 22.86 6.35 -12.14
C ASN A 36 22.55 5.26 -11.10
N TRP A 37 21.35 4.67 -11.17
CA TRP A 37 20.90 3.63 -10.25
C TRP A 37 21.88 2.47 -10.13
N TYR A 38 22.32 1.90 -11.26
CA TYR A 38 23.14 0.70 -11.27
C TYR A 38 24.55 0.96 -10.73
N GLU A 39 25.09 2.16 -10.97
CA GLU A 39 26.40 2.56 -10.45
C GLU A 39 26.36 2.84 -8.94
N GLU A 40 25.23 3.34 -8.42
CA GLU A 40 25.04 3.65 -7.00
C GLU A 40 24.77 2.43 -6.13
N GLN A 41 24.41 1.27 -6.71
CA GLN A 41 24.13 0.04 -5.94
C GLN A 41 25.28 -0.36 -5.01
N LYS A 42 26.53 -0.18 -5.46
CA LYS A 42 27.74 -0.50 -4.68
C LYS A 42 27.97 0.42 -3.48
N ASN A 43 27.32 1.58 -3.45
CA ASN A 43 27.50 2.59 -2.42
C ASN A 43 26.56 2.36 -1.22
N PHE A 44 25.58 1.44 -1.33
CA PHE A 44 24.73 1.05 -0.22
C PHE A 44 25.49 0.16 0.78
N ALA A 45 25.35 0.45 2.07
CA ALA A 45 25.97 -0.37 3.12
C ALA A 45 25.24 -1.71 3.24
N SER A 46 25.93 -2.82 3.51
CA SER A 46 25.30 -4.15 3.54
C SER A 46 24.42 -4.39 4.76
N ASP A 47 24.63 -3.64 5.85
CA ASP A 47 23.95 -3.81 7.14
C ASP A 47 22.72 -2.91 7.32
N THR A 48 22.45 -1.99 6.38
CA THR A 48 21.30 -1.06 6.39
C THR A 48 20.06 -1.63 5.69
N ILE A 49 18.89 -1.06 6.02
CA ILE A 49 17.62 -1.33 5.32
C ILE A 49 17.45 -0.31 4.19
N LYS A 50 16.96 -0.74 3.04
CA LYS A 50 16.60 0.12 1.90
C LYS A 50 15.11 0.01 1.67
N MET A 51 14.51 1.13 1.32
CA MET A 51 13.07 1.23 1.10
C MET A 51 12.83 1.92 -0.23
N VAL A 52 11.91 1.36 -1.01
CA VAL A 52 11.43 1.98 -2.24
C VAL A 52 10.06 2.58 -1.96
N TYR A 53 9.87 3.84 -2.32
CA TYR A 53 8.59 4.51 -2.21
C TYR A 53 8.19 5.23 -3.51
N THR A 54 6.89 5.22 -3.81
CA THR A 54 6.29 5.84 -5.00
C THR A 54 6.17 7.36 -4.85
N GLY A 55 5.80 8.07 -5.92
CA GLY A 55 5.70 9.54 -5.91
C GLY A 55 4.68 10.12 -4.90
N ASP A 56 3.66 9.35 -4.52
CA ASP A 56 2.71 9.67 -3.44
C ASP A 56 3.23 9.30 -2.03
N GLY A 57 4.45 8.77 -1.95
CA GLY A 57 5.13 8.38 -0.72
C GLY A 57 4.91 6.92 -0.33
N ARG A 58 4.05 6.14 -0.98
CA ARG A 58 3.73 4.77 -0.53
C ARG A 58 4.97 3.86 -0.59
N VAL A 59 5.27 3.17 0.50
CA VAL A 59 6.36 2.19 0.52
C VAL A 59 5.92 0.93 -0.21
N VAL A 60 6.67 0.56 -1.26
CA VAL A 60 6.36 -0.57 -2.16
C VAL A 60 7.37 -1.69 -2.09
N TRP A 61 8.54 -1.46 -1.51
CA TRP A 61 9.55 -2.50 -1.28
C TRP A 61 10.42 -2.17 -0.06
N VAL A 62 10.84 -3.19 0.67
CA VAL A 62 11.77 -3.10 1.80
C VAL A 62 12.74 -4.28 1.74
N GLY A 63 14.04 -4.03 1.88
CA GLY A 63 15.04 -5.08 1.86
C GLY A 63 16.45 -4.56 2.12
N LYS A 64 17.41 -5.47 2.28
CA LYS A 64 18.84 -5.11 2.45
C LYS A 64 19.62 -5.10 1.14
N ASP A 65 19.20 -5.94 0.20
CA ASP A 65 19.85 -6.11 -1.11
C ASP A 65 19.00 -5.49 -2.22
N VAL A 66 19.58 -4.50 -2.91
CA VAL A 66 18.92 -3.74 -3.98
C VAL A 66 19.26 -4.25 -5.38
N THR A 67 20.08 -5.29 -5.50
CA THR A 67 20.54 -5.78 -6.82
C THR A 67 19.41 -6.30 -7.71
N GLY A 68 18.36 -6.84 -7.10
CA GLY A 68 17.21 -7.41 -7.80
C GLY A 68 16.07 -6.45 -8.09
N ILE A 69 16.21 -5.14 -7.80
CA ILE A 69 15.12 -4.17 -8.00
C ILE A 69 15.39 -3.20 -9.15
N GLU A 70 14.31 -2.86 -9.85
CA GLU A 70 14.27 -1.81 -10.85
C GLU A 70 13.30 -0.69 -10.37
N PRO A 71 13.78 0.33 -9.63
CA PRO A 71 12.93 1.31 -8.95
C PRO A 71 12.46 2.43 -9.90
N ARG A 72 11.97 2.07 -11.09
CA ARG A 72 11.48 3.03 -12.08
C ARG A 72 10.26 3.79 -11.55
N ASN A 73 10.26 5.11 -11.71
CA ASN A 73 9.22 6.03 -11.23
C ASN A 73 9.02 6.00 -9.70
N ALA A 74 10.08 5.65 -8.98
CA ALA A 74 10.09 5.58 -7.52
C ALA A 74 11.35 6.24 -6.95
N SER A 75 11.42 6.32 -5.64
CA SER A 75 12.61 6.77 -4.91
C SER A 75 13.14 5.66 -4.03
N VAL A 76 14.45 5.62 -3.80
CA VAL A 76 15.11 4.65 -2.92
C VAL A 76 15.82 5.39 -1.81
N ILE A 77 15.56 4.99 -0.56
CA ILE A 77 16.22 5.56 0.63
C ILE A 77 16.83 4.46 1.47
N GLU A 78 18.04 4.71 1.96
CA GLU A 78 18.76 3.89 2.91
C GLU A 78 18.55 4.40 4.34
N VAL A 79 18.26 3.48 5.26
CA VAL A 79 17.99 3.79 6.67
C VAL A 79 18.72 2.79 7.58
N PRO A 80 19.03 3.15 8.84
CA PRO A 80 19.74 2.24 9.73
C PRO A 80 18.84 1.05 10.11
N ASP A 81 19.45 -0.12 10.32
CA ASP A 81 18.73 -1.33 10.72
C ASP A 81 18.43 -1.34 12.23
N ILE A 82 17.44 -0.52 12.61
CA ILE A 82 16.98 -0.36 14.00
C ILE A 82 15.53 -0.85 14.17
N THR A 83 15.12 -1.10 15.41
CA THR A 83 13.77 -1.59 15.76
C THR A 83 12.64 -0.74 15.17
N ALA A 84 12.81 0.58 15.08
CA ALA A 84 11.81 1.46 14.47
C ALA A 84 11.63 1.16 12.97
N ASN A 85 12.74 1.10 12.21
CA ASN A 85 12.70 0.89 10.76
C ASN A 85 12.30 -0.53 10.36
N ARG A 86 12.60 -1.53 11.21
CA ARG A 86 12.14 -2.92 11.02
C ARG A 86 10.62 -3.08 11.05
N ARG A 87 9.87 -2.11 11.57
CA ARG A 87 8.40 -2.12 11.56
C ARG A 87 7.80 -1.70 10.22
N ILE A 88 8.60 -1.09 9.35
CA ILE A 88 8.18 -0.64 8.03
C ILE A 88 8.12 -1.86 7.12
N THR A 89 6.93 -2.10 6.55
CA THR A 89 6.65 -3.27 5.71
C THR A 89 6.12 -2.84 4.35
N ALA A 90 6.37 -3.68 3.35
CA ALA A 90 5.77 -3.58 2.03
C ALA A 90 5.26 -4.97 1.57
N PRO A 91 4.09 -5.05 0.92
CA PRO A 91 3.11 -3.97 0.79
C PRO A 91 2.49 -3.61 2.15
N GLY A 92 1.90 -2.41 2.25
CA GLY A 92 1.28 -1.97 3.50
C GLY A 92 0.78 -0.53 3.44
N TYR A 93 0.61 0.04 4.63
CA TYR A 93 0.13 1.41 4.89
C TYR A 93 1.26 2.36 5.32
N TRP A 94 2.51 2.00 5.03
CA TRP A 94 3.65 2.88 5.30
C TRP A 94 3.87 3.85 4.14
N PHE A 95 4.09 5.12 4.49
CA PHE A 95 4.38 6.18 3.54
C PHE A 95 5.60 6.99 4.00
N TYR A 96 6.44 7.41 3.06
CA TYR A 96 7.46 8.42 3.28
C TYR A 96 6.86 9.81 2.98
N ARG A 97 6.68 10.64 4.01
CA ARG A 97 6.08 11.99 3.93
C ARG A 97 6.83 12.92 4.86
N ASN A 98 7.12 14.15 4.42
CA ASN A 98 7.82 15.17 5.22
C ASN A 98 9.13 14.64 5.85
N ASP A 99 9.90 13.89 5.07
CA ASP A 99 11.15 13.23 5.49
C ASP A 99 11.04 12.19 6.61
N GLU A 100 9.84 11.67 6.86
CA GLU A 100 9.58 10.63 7.84
C GLU A 100 8.74 9.49 7.29
N PHE A 101 8.90 8.30 7.88
CA PHE A 101 8.01 7.17 7.62
C PHE A 101 6.83 7.19 8.57
N VAL A 102 5.63 7.31 7.99
CA VAL A 102 4.36 7.37 8.72
C VAL A 102 3.47 6.20 8.31
N PHE A 103 2.74 5.66 9.27
CA PHE A 103 1.72 4.64 9.01
C PHE A 103 0.37 5.32 8.84
N ASP A 104 -0.28 5.13 7.68
CA ASP A 104 -1.57 5.73 7.36
C ASP A 104 -2.71 4.89 7.95
N TYR A 105 -3.02 5.13 9.22
CA TYR A 105 -4.09 4.44 9.95
C TYR A 105 -5.48 4.73 9.39
N ARG A 106 -5.69 5.91 8.80
CA ARG A 106 -6.94 6.28 8.16
C ARG A 106 -7.18 5.42 6.93
N LEU A 107 -6.19 5.33 6.03
CA LEU A 107 -6.29 4.47 4.84
C LEU A 107 -6.52 3.00 5.24
N LYS A 108 -5.87 2.53 6.32
CA LYS A 108 -6.11 1.19 6.85
C LYS A 108 -7.56 0.97 7.28
N ALA A 109 -8.17 1.94 7.97
CA ALA A 109 -9.57 1.85 8.38
C ALA A 109 -10.52 1.91 7.18
N GLU A 110 -10.23 2.75 6.18
CA GLU A 110 -11.02 2.83 4.94
C GLU A 110 -11.01 1.48 4.18
N ASP A 111 -9.83 0.88 4.00
CA ASP A 111 -9.70 -0.43 3.37
C ASP A 111 -10.45 -1.53 4.15
N GLU A 112 -10.42 -1.48 5.49
CA GLU A 112 -11.13 -2.44 6.34
C GLU A 112 -12.65 -2.29 6.22
N ARG A 113 -13.17 -1.05 6.19
CA ARG A 113 -14.59 -0.78 5.89
C ARG A 113 -14.97 -1.34 4.53
N ASP A 114 -14.15 -1.10 3.51
CA ASP A 114 -14.45 -1.52 2.14
C ASP A 114 -14.40 -3.05 2.01
N ALA A 115 -13.48 -3.72 2.72
CA ALA A 115 -13.44 -5.17 2.83
C ALA A 115 -14.67 -5.75 3.54
N LEU A 116 -15.17 -5.09 4.60
CA LEU A 116 -16.41 -5.49 5.27
C LEU A 116 -17.63 -5.31 4.36
N LEU A 117 -17.70 -4.21 3.60
CA LEU A 117 -18.76 -3.98 2.61
C LEU A 117 -18.74 -5.03 1.50
N ALA A 118 -17.56 -5.41 1.01
CA ALA A 118 -17.42 -6.48 0.03
C ALA A 118 -17.93 -7.83 0.56
N GLN A 119 -17.64 -8.14 1.83
CA GLN A 119 -18.17 -9.34 2.49
C GLN A 119 -19.70 -9.31 2.61
N VAL A 120 -20.29 -8.15 2.93
CA VAL A 120 -21.76 -8.02 2.95
C VAL A 120 -22.34 -8.33 1.58
N SER A 121 -21.83 -7.69 0.52
CA SER A 121 -22.31 -7.91 -0.85
C SER A 121 -22.18 -9.38 -1.28
N ALA A 122 -21.05 -10.02 -0.95
CA ALA A 122 -20.86 -11.44 -1.24
C ALA A 122 -21.84 -12.34 -0.46
N ARG A 123 -22.20 -11.97 0.76
CA ARG A 123 -23.12 -12.73 1.61
C ARG A 123 -24.59 -12.55 1.21
N THR A 124 -24.98 -11.35 0.79
CA THR A 124 -26.38 -11.01 0.48
C THR A 124 -26.76 -11.22 -0.98
N GLY A 125 -25.79 -11.48 -1.88
CA GLY A 125 -26.03 -11.57 -3.32
C GLY A 125 -27.15 -12.53 -3.72
N GLU A 126 -27.13 -13.78 -3.23
CA GLU A 126 -28.18 -14.77 -3.54
C GLU A 126 -29.56 -14.33 -3.01
N TRP A 127 -29.63 -13.78 -1.80
CA TRP A 127 -30.88 -13.28 -1.24
C TRP A 127 -31.43 -12.09 -2.01
N GLU A 128 -30.56 -11.21 -2.52
CA GLU A 128 -30.97 -10.09 -3.36
C GLU A 128 -31.55 -10.58 -4.70
N GLU A 129 -30.97 -11.63 -5.30
CA GLU A 129 -31.51 -12.29 -6.51
C GLU A 129 -32.85 -12.98 -6.23
N ASP A 130 -32.95 -13.76 -5.16
CA ASP A 130 -34.19 -14.42 -4.74
C ASP A 130 -35.29 -13.41 -4.43
N LEU A 131 -34.96 -12.26 -3.84
CA LEU A 131 -35.91 -11.17 -3.60
C LEU A 131 -36.46 -10.61 -4.91
N LEU A 132 -35.61 -10.43 -5.93
CA LEU A 132 -36.03 -9.96 -7.26
C LEU A 132 -36.92 -10.96 -7.99
N LEU A 133 -36.64 -12.25 -7.82
CA LEU A 133 -37.43 -13.34 -8.41
C LEU A 133 -38.72 -13.65 -7.61
N GLY A 134 -38.88 -13.07 -6.42
CA GLY A 134 -40.00 -13.35 -5.53
C GLY A 134 -39.92 -14.74 -4.86
N LEU A 135 -38.72 -15.30 -4.77
CA LEU A 135 -38.43 -16.63 -4.24
C LEU A 135 -37.90 -16.60 -2.79
N ILE A 136 -37.51 -15.42 -2.30
CA ILE A 136 -36.91 -15.27 -0.97
C ILE A 136 -37.87 -15.70 0.15
N SER A 137 -37.34 -16.41 1.15
CA SER A 137 -38.06 -16.75 2.37
C SER A 137 -38.24 -15.53 3.29
N ASP A 138 -39.24 -15.55 4.18
CA ASP A 138 -39.41 -14.48 5.18
C ASP A 138 -38.21 -14.38 6.13
N GLU A 139 -37.56 -15.51 6.43
CA GLU A 139 -36.36 -15.55 7.26
C GLU A 139 -35.16 -14.87 6.59
N ASP A 140 -34.88 -15.22 5.33
CA ASP A 140 -33.75 -14.64 4.60
C ASP A 140 -33.99 -13.17 4.25
N LYS A 141 -35.26 -12.76 4.12
CA LYS A 141 -35.63 -11.35 3.98
C LYS A 141 -35.28 -10.53 5.22
N GLU A 142 -35.53 -11.05 6.42
CA GLU A 142 -35.12 -10.37 7.66
C GLU A 142 -33.60 -10.35 7.83
N LYS A 143 -32.89 -11.44 7.45
CA LYS A 143 -31.41 -11.44 7.42
C LYS A 143 -30.89 -10.38 6.44
N LEU A 144 -31.40 -10.35 5.21
CA LEU A 144 -31.04 -9.36 4.19
C LEU A 144 -31.22 -7.94 4.73
N LYS A 145 -32.35 -7.66 5.38
CA LYS A 145 -32.60 -6.36 6.02
C LYS A 145 -31.57 -6.02 7.10
N ALA A 146 -31.21 -6.97 7.96
CA ALA A 146 -30.17 -6.75 8.98
C ALA A 146 -28.81 -6.43 8.35
N TYR A 147 -28.39 -7.18 7.32
CA TYR A 147 -27.16 -6.92 6.58
C TYR A 147 -27.18 -5.57 5.85
N ARG A 148 -28.33 -5.15 5.31
CA ARG A 148 -28.48 -3.82 4.69
C ARG A 148 -28.35 -2.68 5.71
N ILE A 149 -28.84 -2.86 6.94
CA ILE A 149 -28.66 -1.88 8.03
C ILE A 149 -27.18 -1.81 8.43
N TYR A 150 -26.52 -2.96 8.57
CA TYR A 150 -25.09 -3.05 8.86
C TYR A 150 -24.24 -2.36 7.78
N ALA A 151 -24.48 -2.64 6.50
CA ALA A 151 -23.78 -1.99 5.39
C ALA A 151 -23.96 -0.47 5.38
N LYS A 152 -25.19 0.03 5.63
CA LYS A 152 -25.43 1.48 5.75
C LYS A 152 -24.67 2.11 6.91
N SER A 153 -24.54 1.39 8.02
CA SER A 153 -23.78 1.84 9.19
C SER A 153 -22.29 1.93 8.87
N LEU A 154 -21.73 0.93 8.18
CA LEU A 154 -20.35 0.97 7.68
C LEU A 154 -20.12 2.14 6.72
N GLN A 155 -21.02 2.35 5.76
CA GLN A 155 -20.93 3.45 4.78
C GLN A 155 -20.98 4.84 5.43
N ALA A 156 -21.65 4.97 6.57
CA ALA A 156 -21.74 6.22 7.31
C ALA A 156 -20.51 6.50 8.21
N MET A 157 -19.59 5.55 8.34
CA MET A 157 -18.39 5.74 9.15
C MET A 157 -17.47 6.78 8.52
N ASP A 158 -17.01 7.71 9.36
CA ASP A 158 -15.99 8.70 9.03
C ASP A 158 -14.68 8.40 9.77
N PHE A 159 -13.58 8.40 9.04
CA PHE A 159 -12.24 8.13 9.56
C PHE A 159 -11.35 9.38 9.56
N SER A 160 -11.91 10.57 9.35
CA SER A 160 -11.17 11.85 9.35
C SER A 160 -10.41 12.13 10.64
N THR A 161 -10.85 11.56 11.77
CA THR A 161 -10.24 11.71 13.10
C THR A 161 -9.15 10.69 13.40
N ILE A 162 -8.97 9.68 12.54
CA ILE A 162 -7.98 8.61 12.73
C ILE A 162 -6.61 9.09 12.28
N THR A 163 -5.72 9.32 13.25
CA THR A 163 -4.38 9.90 12.99
C THR A 163 -3.25 9.02 13.52
N ASP A 164 -3.56 8.11 14.45
CA ASP A 164 -2.58 7.27 15.12
C ASP A 164 -3.16 5.90 15.46
N LYS A 165 -2.31 5.05 16.05
CA LYS A 165 -2.70 3.70 16.46
C LYS A 165 -3.79 3.69 17.53
N ALA A 166 -3.78 4.67 18.44
CA ALA A 166 -4.71 4.70 19.56
C ALA A 166 -6.13 5.03 19.07
N THR A 167 -6.26 6.05 18.24
CA THR A 167 -7.51 6.44 17.57
C THR A 167 -8.02 5.33 16.65
N TYR A 168 -7.14 4.66 15.90
CA TYR A 168 -7.51 3.49 15.10
C TYR A 168 -8.05 2.33 15.95
N ASN A 169 -7.38 1.99 17.04
CA ASN A 169 -7.84 0.91 17.94
C ASN A 169 -9.13 1.25 18.68
N ALA A 170 -9.51 2.53 18.74
CA ALA A 170 -10.74 3.01 19.37
C ALA A 170 -11.94 3.08 18.40
N ILE A 171 -11.76 2.69 17.13
CA ILE A 171 -12.86 2.64 16.17
C ILE A 171 -13.95 1.68 16.67
N ASN A 172 -15.15 2.21 16.86
CA ASN A 172 -16.32 1.41 17.19
C ASN A 172 -16.97 0.90 15.90
N TRP A 173 -16.53 -0.27 15.45
CA TRP A 173 -17.09 -0.93 14.27
C TRP A 173 -18.54 -1.36 14.54
N PRO A 174 -19.47 -1.17 13.59
CA PRO A 174 -20.81 -1.74 13.70
C PRO A 174 -20.75 -3.25 13.91
N GLU A 175 -21.67 -3.81 14.70
CA GLU A 175 -21.72 -5.25 14.92
C GLU A 175 -22.24 -5.98 13.69
N ARG A 176 -21.57 -7.07 13.32
CA ARG A 176 -21.97 -7.90 12.19
C ARG A 176 -23.24 -8.71 12.58
N PRO A 177 -24.27 -8.82 11.71
CA PRO A 177 -25.54 -9.46 12.06
C PRO A 177 -25.46 -10.93 12.51
N ASP A 178 -24.40 -11.65 12.13
CA ASP A 178 -24.15 -13.05 12.46
C ASP A 178 -23.19 -13.23 13.65
N ALA A 179 -22.65 -12.16 14.23
CA ALA A 179 -21.80 -12.21 15.42
C ALA A 179 -22.58 -12.44 16.73
N ALA A 180 -23.90 -12.29 16.70
CA ALA A 180 -24.80 -12.44 17.85
C ALA A 180 -25.52 -13.80 17.91
N ALA A 181 -25.07 -14.81 17.15
CA ALA A 181 -25.67 -16.15 17.07
C ALA A 181 -24.78 -17.22 17.71
#